data_AF-A0A3T1B6Q6-F1
#
_entry.id   AF-A0A3T1B6Q6-F1
#
_cell.length_a   1.000
_cell.length_b   1.000
_cell.length_c   1.000
_cell.angle_alpha   90.00
_cell.angle_beta   90.00
_cell.angle_gamma   90.00
#
_symmetry.space_group_name_H-M   'P 1'
#
loop_
_entity.id
_entity.type
_entity.pdbx_description
1 polymer ?
#
loop_
_entity_poly.entity_id
_entity_poly.type
_entity_poly.pdbx_seq_one_letter_code
_entity_poly.pdbx_strand_id
1 'polypeptide(L)'
;MADIDRPVLFAVVRAIFVLAVAILVGFLVSPLVRADAGCVPTPSASSPAALTGWTEAQIANARLIVTAGAGRGIPERGLVIAVATAMQESGLRNLRGGDRDSIGLFQQRPSQGWGTPSQLRDPAYQTGRFFDKLLTIDGWQKMRLTDAAQAVQVSAYPEAYAKHTGEATHLVEALSATSC
;
A
#
# COMPACT_ATOMS: atom_id res chain seq x y z
N MET A 1 -21.88 -37.93 -49.99
CA MET A 1 -22.80 -37.85 -48.84
C MET A 1 -22.14 -38.64 -47.71
N ALA A 2 -21.39 -37.98 -46.83
CA ALA A 2 -20.72 -38.68 -45.73
C ALA A 2 -21.75 -38.88 -44.61
N ASP A 3 -22.20 -40.12 -44.46
CA ASP A 3 -23.09 -40.56 -43.39
C ASP A 3 -22.26 -40.59 -42.10
N ILE A 4 -22.41 -39.57 -41.26
CA ILE A 4 -21.81 -39.59 -39.92
C ILE A 4 -22.67 -40.51 -39.07
N ASP A 5 -22.16 -41.71 -38.83
CA ASP A 5 -22.81 -42.76 -38.03
C ASP A 5 -23.37 -42.19 -36.72
N ARG A 6 -24.71 -42.23 -36.60
CA ARG A 6 -25.48 -41.79 -35.43
C ARG A 6 -24.89 -42.23 -34.06
N PRO A 7 -24.27 -43.41 -33.87
CA PRO A 7 -23.62 -43.75 -32.58
C PRO A 7 -22.40 -42.87 -32.24
N VAL A 8 -21.63 -42.40 -33.23
CA VAL A 8 -20.47 -41.52 -33.01
C VAL A 8 -20.93 -40.13 -32.57
N LEU A 9 -22.03 -39.63 -33.16
CA LEU A 9 -22.63 -38.36 -32.76
C LEU A 9 -23.12 -38.37 -31.30
N PHE A 10 -23.76 -39.46 -30.84
CA PHE A 10 -24.19 -39.58 -29.45
C PHE A 10 -23.01 -39.70 -28.46
N ALA A 11 -21.92 -40.36 -28.83
CA ALA A 11 -20.73 -40.46 -28.00
C ALA A 11 -20.02 -39.11 -27.84
N VAL A 12 -19.90 -38.34 -28.93
CA VAL A 12 -19.28 -37.01 -28.93
C VAL A 12 -20.13 -36.00 -28.14
N VAL A 13 -21.46 -36.01 -28.30
CA VAL A 13 -22.36 -35.11 -27.54
C VAL A 13 -22.34 -35.45 -26.03
N ARG A 14 -22.27 -36.73 -25.65
CA ARG A 14 -22.12 -37.15 -24.25
C ARG A 14 -20.76 -36.73 -23.67
N ALA A 15 -19.67 -36.86 -24.41
CA ALA A 15 -18.34 -36.44 -23.97
C ALA A 15 -18.25 -34.92 -23.78
N ILE A 16 -18.85 -34.13 -24.68
CA ILE A 16 -18.92 -32.66 -24.57
C ILE A 16 -19.77 -32.26 -23.38
N PHE A 17 -20.89 -32.95 -23.12
CA PHE A 17 -21.75 -32.66 -21.97
C PHE A 17 -21.07 -32.99 -20.63
N VAL A 18 -20.34 -34.11 -20.54
CA VAL A 18 -19.57 -34.48 -19.34
C VAL A 18 -18.43 -33.48 -19.09
N LEU A 19 -17.75 -33.02 -20.14
CA LEU A 19 -16.68 -32.02 -20.02
C LEU A 19 -17.22 -30.64 -19.62
N ALA A 20 -18.36 -30.22 -20.19
CA ALA A 20 -19.02 -28.97 -19.84
C ALA A 20 -19.52 -28.96 -18.38
N VAL A 21 -20.07 -30.07 -17.89
CA VAL A 21 -20.49 -30.22 -16.49
C VAL A 21 -19.29 -30.23 -15.54
N ALA A 22 -18.17 -30.87 -15.91
CA ALA A 22 -16.96 -30.85 -15.10
C ALA A 22 -16.34 -29.44 -14.96
N ILE A 23 -16.38 -28.63 -16.04
CA ILE A 23 -15.94 -27.23 -16.02
C ILE A 23 -16.91 -26.37 -15.19
N LEU A 24 -18.23 -26.58 -15.32
CA LEU A 24 -19.23 -25.84 -14.56
C LEU A 24 -19.19 -26.14 -13.05
N VAL A 25 -18.97 -27.41 -12.68
CA VAL A 25 -18.74 -27.81 -11.28
C VAL A 25 -17.44 -27.20 -10.78
N GLY A 26 -16.35 -27.25 -11.56
CA GLY A 26 -15.09 -26.59 -11.21
C GLY A 26 -15.21 -25.08 -10.93
N PHE A 27 -16.07 -24.36 -11.66
CA PHE A 27 -16.35 -22.94 -11.41
C PHE A 27 -17.31 -22.68 -10.23
N LEU A 28 -18.19 -23.64 -9.89
CA LEU A 28 -19.14 -23.50 -8.78
C LEU A 28 -18.55 -23.87 -7.41
N VAL A 29 -17.48 -24.68 -7.33
CA VAL A 29 -16.82 -25.00 -6.05
C VAL A 29 -15.72 -23.99 -5.65
N SER A 30 -15.31 -23.09 -6.56
CA SER A 30 -14.20 -22.16 -6.31
C SER A 30 -14.42 -20.99 -5.34
N PRO A 31 -15.63 -20.57 -4.90
CA PRO A 31 -15.71 -19.54 -3.86
C PRO A 31 -15.73 -20.10 -2.43
N LEU A 32 -15.77 -21.43 -2.24
CA LEU A 32 -15.90 -22.05 -0.91
C LEU A 32 -14.55 -22.39 -0.24
N VAL A 33 -13.44 -22.20 -0.94
CA VAL A 33 -12.10 -22.15 -0.32
C VAL A 33 -11.65 -20.69 -0.27
N ARG A 34 -12.49 -19.83 0.31
CA ARG A 34 -11.96 -18.65 0.98
C ARG A 34 -11.33 -19.19 2.26
N ALA A 35 -10.03 -19.49 2.19
CA ALA A 35 -9.25 -19.64 3.39
C ALA A 35 -9.44 -18.33 4.16
N ASP A 36 -10.23 -18.35 5.21
CA ASP A 36 -10.04 -17.45 6.34
C ASP A 36 -8.64 -17.79 6.87
N ALA A 37 -7.62 -17.23 6.23
CA ALA A 37 -6.45 -16.76 6.94
C ALA A 37 -6.95 -15.64 7.84
N GLY A 38 -7.72 -16.02 8.87
CA GLY A 38 -7.86 -15.22 10.05
C GLY A 38 -6.42 -15.05 10.51
N CYS A 39 -5.85 -13.89 10.21
CA CYS A 39 -4.67 -13.44 10.91
C CYS A 39 -5.10 -13.43 12.36
N VAL A 40 -4.79 -14.49 13.10
CA VAL A 40 -4.60 -14.34 14.53
C VAL A 40 -3.43 -13.36 14.59
N PRO A 41 -3.63 -12.12 15.06
CA PRO A 41 -2.48 -11.27 15.34
C PRO A 41 -1.67 -12.05 16.37
N THR A 42 -0.63 -12.74 15.90
CA THR A 42 0.44 -13.16 16.77
C THR A 42 0.89 -11.85 17.40
N PRO A 43 0.89 -11.71 18.73
CA PRO A 43 1.47 -10.53 19.34
C PRO A 43 2.99 -10.61 19.10
N SER A 44 3.44 -10.29 17.88
CA SER A 44 4.66 -9.53 17.71
C SER A 44 4.36 -8.29 18.50
N ALA A 45 4.87 -8.25 19.74
CA ALA A 45 4.56 -7.23 20.70
C ALA A 45 4.56 -5.89 19.98
N SER A 46 3.37 -5.32 19.76
CA SER A 46 3.19 -3.92 19.42
C SER A 46 3.80 -3.21 20.61
N SER A 47 5.12 -3.04 20.56
CA SER A 47 5.87 -2.71 21.76
C SER A 47 5.39 -1.32 22.11
N PRO A 48 4.73 -1.11 23.27
CA PRO A 48 4.31 0.23 23.64
C PRO A 48 5.51 1.19 23.62
N ALA A 49 6.71 0.65 23.85
CA ALA A 49 8.00 1.29 23.66
C ALA A 49 8.22 1.87 22.24
N ALA A 50 7.83 1.19 21.16
CA ALA A 50 7.96 1.71 19.79
C ALA A 50 7.07 2.94 19.53
N LEU A 51 6.01 3.11 20.32
CA LEU A 51 5.12 4.26 20.27
C LEU A 51 5.50 5.36 21.28
N THR A 52 6.39 5.07 22.24
CA THR A 52 6.88 6.08 23.18
C THR A 52 7.60 7.20 22.43
N GLY A 53 7.35 8.45 22.83
CA GLY A 53 7.91 9.64 22.17
C GLY A 53 7.06 10.23 21.04
N TRP A 54 6.02 9.53 20.59
CA TRP A 54 5.07 10.03 19.60
C TRP A 54 3.77 10.49 20.25
N THR A 55 3.21 11.60 19.76
CA THR A 55 1.85 12.01 20.15
C THR A 55 0.79 11.12 19.50
N GLU A 56 -0.39 11.03 20.11
CA GLU A 56 -1.54 10.29 19.53
C GLU A 56 -1.84 10.74 18.09
N ALA A 57 -1.73 12.03 17.81
CA ALA A 57 -1.94 12.58 16.47
C ALA A 57 -0.87 12.11 15.46
N GLN A 58 0.40 12.03 15.86
CA GLN A 58 1.47 11.51 15.00
C GLN A 58 1.29 10.02 14.76
N ILE A 59 0.93 9.25 15.79
CA ILE A 59 0.61 7.82 15.68
C ILE A 59 -0.57 7.62 14.73
N ALA A 60 -1.62 8.43 14.83
CA ALA A 60 -2.79 8.36 13.94
C ALA A 60 -2.42 8.66 12.48
N ASN A 61 -1.59 9.67 12.22
CA ASN A 61 -1.12 9.97 10.87
C ASN A 61 -0.22 8.86 10.30
N ALA A 62 0.71 8.33 11.10
CA ALA A 62 1.53 7.19 10.69
C ALA A 62 0.69 5.95 10.41
N ARG A 63 -0.31 5.66 11.27
CA ARG A 63 -1.27 4.57 11.06
C ARG A 63 -2.03 4.74 9.76
N LEU A 64 -2.50 5.96 9.45
CA LEU A 64 -3.16 6.26 8.20
C LEU A 64 -2.26 5.96 6.99
N ILE A 65 -0.97 6.34 7.05
CA ILE A 65 -0.01 6.02 5.97
C ILE A 65 0.14 4.50 5.81
N VAL A 66 0.35 3.79 6.92
CA VAL A 66 0.54 2.33 6.95
C VAL A 66 -0.68 1.60 6.42
N THR A 67 -1.89 1.93 6.91
CA THR A 67 -3.12 1.24 6.50
C THR A 67 -3.50 1.55 5.06
N ALA A 68 -3.32 2.79 4.60
CA ALA A 68 -3.59 3.15 3.21
C ALA A 68 -2.63 2.44 2.24
N GLY A 69 -1.34 2.34 2.59
CA GLY A 69 -0.37 1.60 1.78
C GLY A 69 -0.63 0.10 1.79
N ALA A 70 -0.89 -0.49 2.97
CA ALA A 70 -1.23 -1.90 3.10
C ALA A 70 -2.50 -2.26 2.31
N GLY A 71 -3.55 -1.44 2.39
CA GLY A 71 -4.78 -1.62 1.61
C GLY A 71 -4.59 -1.51 0.10
N ARG A 72 -3.46 -0.95 -0.36
CA ARG A 72 -3.04 -0.88 -1.76
C ARG A 72 -2.06 -2.00 -2.15
N GLY A 73 -1.75 -2.92 -1.25
CA GLY A 73 -0.77 -3.99 -1.48
C GLY A 73 0.68 -3.50 -1.59
N ILE A 74 0.98 -2.29 -1.08
CA ILE A 74 2.34 -1.78 -1.03
C ILE A 74 3.15 -2.62 -0.02
N PRO A 75 4.30 -3.19 -0.40
CA PRO A 75 5.11 -3.97 0.53
C PRO A 75 5.64 -3.07 1.65
N GLU A 76 5.95 -3.66 2.80
CA GLU A 76 6.38 -2.95 4.02
C GLU A 76 7.44 -1.89 3.78
N ARG A 77 8.43 -2.18 2.91
CA ARG A 77 9.45 -1.21 2.49
C ARG A 77 8.87 0.13 2.02
N GLY A 78 7.79 0.10 1.23
CA GLY A 78 7.14 1.31 0.74
C GLY A 78 6.43 2.08 1.85
N LEU A 79 5.90 1.38 2.86
CA LEU A 79 5.31 1.98 4.05
C LEU A 79 6.39 2.72 4.86
N VAL A 80 7.55 2.07 5.06
CA VAL A 80 8.71 2.68 5.74
C VAL A 80 9.20 3.91 4.98
N ILE A 81 9.32 3.85 3.64
CA ILE A 81 9.69 5.01 2.81
C ILE A 81 8.70 6.17 3.01
N ALA A 82 7.40 5.91 2.99
CA ALA A 82 6.36 6.93 3.17
C ALA A 82 6.40 7.55 4.58
N VAL A 83 6.48 6.71 5.62
CA VAL A 83 6.55 7.18 7.02
C VAL A 83 7.82 8.00 7.26
N ALA A 84 8.99 7.52 6.80
CA ALA A 84 10.24 8.27 6.90
C ALA A 84 10.19 9.61 6.16
N THR A 85 9.52 9.65 5.00
CA THR A 85 9.29 10.90 4.27
C THR A 85 8.44 11.86 5.09
N ALA A 86 7.28 11.42 5.60
CA ALA A 86 6.42 12.28 6.41
C ALA A 86 7.08 12.73 7.73
N MET A 87 7.96 11.91 8.32
CA MET A 87 8.80 12.31 9.45
C MET A 87 9.74 13.45 9.08
N GLN A 88 10.44 13.33 7.94
CA GLN A 88 11.38 14.36 7.48
C GLN A 88 10.67 15.67 7.10
N GLU A 89 9.53 15.58 6.41
CA GLU A 89 8.82 16.75 5.87
C GLU A 89 8.05 17.52 6.96
N SER A 90 7.45 16.83 7.92
CA SER A 90 6.54 17.46 8.90
C SER A 90 6.66 16.95 10.33
N GLY A 91 7.50 15.94 10.57
CA GLY A 91 7.48 15.21 11.83
C GLY A 91 6.17 14.45 12.05
N LEU A 92 5.57 13.91 10.99
CA LEU A 92 4.26 13.22 11.01
C LEU A 92 3.07 14.11 11.42
N ARG A 93 3.14 15.41 11.12
CA ARG A 93 2.07 16.38 11.43
C ARG A 93 1.42 16.87 10.16
N ASN A 94 0.08 16.85 10.10
CA ASN A 94 -0.63 17.43 8.96
C ASN A 94 -0.65 18.97 9.06
N LEU A 95 0.42 19.62 8.60
CA LEU A 95 0.61 21.06 8.73
C LEU A 95 -0.34 21.83 7.81
N ARG A 96 -0.85 22.98 8.30
CA ARG A 96 -1.74 23.85 7.50
C ARG A 96 -1.02 24.60 6.37
N GLY A 97 0.31 24.66 6.43
CA GLY A 97 1.22 25.33 5.51
C GLY A 97 2.67 25.10 5.95
N GLY A 98 3.63 25.46 5.09
CA GLY A 98 5.07 25.39 5.35
C GLY A 98 5.85 26.26 4.38
N ASP A 99 6.97 25.76 3.84
CA ASP A 99 7.74 26.51 2.84
C ASP A 99 6.89 26.78 1.59
N ARG A 100 6.89 28.02 1.10
CA ARG A 100 6.09 28.48 -0.04
C ARG A 100 4.60 28.11 0.11
N ASP A 101 4.07 27.27 -0.77
CA ASP A 101 2.70 26.76 -0.79
C ASP A 101 2.61 25.27 -0.37
N SER A 102 3.63 24.74 0.31
CA SER A 102 3.62 23.36 0.85
C SER A 102 2.54 23.17 1.91
N ILE A 103 1.85 22.03 1.87
CA ILE A 103 0.78 21.69 2.81
C ILE A 103 0.93 20.22 3.26
N GLY A 104 0.59 19.97 4.53
CA GLY A 104 0.29 18.66 5.06
C GLY A 104 1.48 17.74 5.37
N LEU A 105 1.24 16.44 5.46
CA LEU A 105 2.16 15.41 5.95
C LEU A 105 3.48 15.35 5.17
N PHE A 106 3.38 15.46 3.85
CA PHE A 106 4.51 15.32 2.93
C PHE A 106 4.98 16.68 2.38
N GLN A 107 4.48 17.80 2.94
CA GLN A 107 4.78 19.15 2.49
C GLN A 107 4.66 19.34 0.97
N GLN A 108 3.63 18.72 0.39
CA GLN A 108 3.37 18.73 -1.04
C GLN A 108 2.84 20.10 -1.49
N ARG A 109 3.19 20.51 -2.72
CA ARG A 109 2.88 21.85 -3.25
C ARG A 109 1.82 21.81 -4.35
N PRO A 110 0.72 22.59 -4.25
CA PRO A 110 -0.23 22.75 -5.33
C PRO A 110 0.41 23.25 -6.63
N SER A 111 1.33 24.21 -6.54
CA SER A 111 2.08 24.74 -7.69
C SER A 111 2.95 23.71 -8.42
N GLN A 112 3.23 22.55 -7.80
CA GLN A 112 3.97 21.44 -8.41
C GLN A 112 3.05 20.30 -8.89
N GLY A 113 1.74 20.50 -8.88
CA GLY A 113 0.77 19.52 -9.39
C GLY A 113 0.40 18.40 -8.41
N TRP A 114 0.73 18.54 -7.12
CA TRP A 114 0.37 17.55 -6.10
C TRP A 114 -1.12 17.53 -5.75
N GLY A 115 -1.88 18.54 -6.14
CA GLY A 115 -3.33 18.65 -5.90
C GLY A 115 -3.74 20.08 -5.58
N THR A 116 -5.02 20.31 -5.35
CA THR A 116 -5.53 21.60 -4.87
C THR A 116 -5.20 21.80 -3.38
N PRO A 117 -5.15 23.05 -2.87
CA PRO A 117 -4.95 23.29 -1.44
C PRO A 117 -5.95 22.56 -0.55
N SER A 118 -7.21 22.41 -0.99
CA SER A 118 -8.22 21.68 -0.22
C SER A 118 -7.94 20.18 -0.17
N GLN A 119 -7.48 19.59 -1.27
CA GLN A 119 -7.09 18.18 -1.31
C GLN A 119 -5.86 17.93 -0.43
N LEU A 120 -4.87 18.83 -0.46
CA LEU A 120 -3.65 18.66 0.35
C LEU A 120 -3.86 18.87 1.85
N ARG A 121 -5.03 19.36 2.29
CA ARG A 121 -5.39 19.35 3.71
C ARG A 121 -5.83 17.98 4.20
N ASP A 122 -6.22 17.08 3.31
CA ASP A 122 -6.59 15.71 3.63
C ASP A 122 -5.35 14.79 3.65
N PRO A 123 -4.98 14.22 4.82
CA PRO A 123 -3.90 13.25 4.92
C PRO A 123 -4.06 12.02 4.02
N ALA A 124 -5.29 11.54 3.81
CA ALA A 124 -5.55 10.35 3.00
C ALA A 124 -5.25 10.62 1.53
N TYR A 125 -5.68 11.78 1.02
CA TYR A 125 -5.34 12.22 -0.33
C TYR A 125 -3.83 12.32 -0.55
N GLN A 126 -3.11 13.00 0.34
CA GLN A 126 -1.66 13.18 0.22
C GLN A 126 -0.92 11.84 0.22
N THR A 127 -1.32 10.94 1.12
CA THR A 127 -0.79 9.57 1.23
C THR A 127 -1.02 8.78 -0.06
N GLY A 128 -2.24 8.85 -0.60
CA GLY A 128 -2.56 8.22 -1.89
C GLY A 128 -1.66 8.75 -3.01
N ARG A 129 -1.54 10.08 -3.14
CA ARG A 129 -0.69 10.72 -4.16
C ARG A 129 0.78 10.36 -4.01
N PHE A 130 1.29 10.25 -2.78
CA PHE A 130 2.65 9.82 -2.52
C PHE A 130 2.89 8.40 -3.06
N PHE A 131 2.01 7.45 -2.73
CA PHE A 131 2.15 6.08 -3.22
C PHE A 131 1.93 5.97 -4.73
N ASP A 132 0.99 6.75 -5.30
CA ASP A 132 0.79 6.81 -6.75
C ASP A 132 2.10 7.20 -7.44
N LYS A 133 2.81 8.19 -6.90
CA LYS A 133 4.11 8.62 -7.44
C LYS A 133 5.20 7.57 -7.20
N LEU A 134 5.29 6.98 -6.00
CA LEU A 134 6.27 5.93 -5.68
C LEU A 134 6.18 4.76 -6.66
N LEU A 135 4.97 4.33 -6.98
CA LEU A 135 4.73 3.22 -7.90
C LEU A 135 5.13 3.51 -9.36
N THR A 136 5.33 4.77 -9.74
CA THR A 136 5.86 5.14 -11.06
C THR A 136 7.39 5.04 -11.17
N ILE A 137 8.09 4.78 -10.07
CA ILE A 137 9.56 4.78 -10.03
C ILE A 137 10.07 3.35 -10.18
N ASP A 138 10.66 3.04 -11.32
CA ASP A 138 11.20 1.70 -11.57
C ASP A 138 12.29 1.33 -10.55
N GLY A 139 12.17 0.15 -9.96
CA GLY A 139 13.16 -0.40 -9.03
C GLY A 139 13.20 0.28 -7.66
N TRP A 140 12.22 1.11 -7.29
CA TRP A 140 12.15 1.76 -5.96
C TRP A 140 12.31 0.77 -4.80
N GLN A 141 11.87 -0.48 -4.98
CA GLN A 141 11.97 -1.54 -3.98
C GLN A 141 13.42 -1.92 -3.63
N LYS A 142 14.37 -1.63 -4.53
CA LYS A 142 15.79 -1.95 -4.36
C LYS A 142 16.66 -0.71 -4.08
N MET A 143 16.11 0.49 -4.26
CA MET A 143 16.79 1.75 -3.96
C MET A 143 17.05 1.89 -2.47
N ARG A 144 18.07 2.66 -2.05
CA ARG A 144 18.13 3.10 -0.64
C ARG A 144 16.85 3.86 -0.30
N LEU A 145 16.42 3.83 0.96
CA LEU A 145 15.21 4.54 1.38
C LEU A 145 15.25 6.02 0.97
N THR A 146 16.39 6.66 1.21
CA THR A 146 16.58 8.09 0.90
C THR A 146 16.50 8.38 -0.59
N ASP A 147 16.99 7.47 -1.44
CA ASP A 147 16.92 7.60 -2.89
C ASP A 147 15.48 7.46 -3.40
N ALA A 148 14.72 6.49 -2.86
CA ALA A 148 13.31 6.32 -3.21
C ALA A 148 12.47 7.51 -2.75
N ALA A 149 12.65 7.98 -1.51
CA ALA A 149 11.96 9.15 -0.98
C ALA A 149 12.29 10.40 -1.80
N GLN A 150 13.57 10.61 -2.12
CA GLN A 150 14.02 11.71 -2.96
C GLN A 150 13.46 11.61 -4.40
N ALA A 151 13.36 10.42 -4.98
CA ALA A 151 12.79 10.25 -6.31
C ALA A 151 11.29 10.58 -6.35
N VAL A 152 10.57 10.41 -5.23
CA VAL A 152 9.17 10.84 -5.09
C VAL A 152 9.06 12.35 -4.91
N GLN A 153 9.77 12.92 -3.93
CA GLN A 153 9.59 14.31 -3.49
C GLN A 153 10.43 15.33 -4.26
N VAL A 154 11.57 14.92 -4.79
CA VAL A 154 12.54 15.77 -5.51
C VAL A 154 12.93 17.01 -4.69
N SER A 155 13.45 16.79 -3.48
CA SER A 155 13.85 17.85 -2.55
C SER A 155 15.26 18.39 -2.83
N ALA A 156 15.66 19.47 -2.14
CA ALA A 156 17.04 19.98 -2.20
C ALA A 156 18.04 19.19 -1.32
N TYR A 157 17.57 18.28 -0.46
CA TYR A 157 18.39 17.61 0.56
C TYR A 157 18.20 16.08 0.50
N PRO A 158 18.77 15.41 -0.51
CA PRO A 158 18.47 14.01 -0.81
C PRO A 158 18.82 13.03 0.31
N GLU A 159 19.81 13.34 1.16
CA GLU A 159 20.25 12.47 2.26
C GLU A 159 19.47 12.70 3.57
N ALA A 160 18.60 13.71 3.63
CA ALA A 160 17.91 14.08 4.87
C ALA A 160 16.94 13.00 5.36
N TYR A 161 16.44 12.14 4.47
CA TYR A 161 15.52 11.05 4.81
C TYR A 161 16.24 9.89 5.50
N ALA A 162 17.53 9.67 5.25
CA ALA A 162 18.27 8.52 5.74
C ALA A 162 18.23 8.39 7.27
N LYS A 163 18.28 9.52 8.00
CA LYS A 163 18.24 9.55 9.47
C LYS A 163 16.94 8.99 10.07
N HIS A 164 15.85 8.98 9.32
CA HIS A 164 14.55 8.50 9.78
C HIS A 164 14.32 7.01 9.52
N THR A 165 15.23 6.32 8.83
CA THR A 165 15.06 4.91 8.45
C THR A 165 14.73 4.03 9.66
N GLY A 166 15.52 4.10 10.74
CA GLY A 166 15.33 3.25 11.92
C GLY A 166 14.00 3.51 12.64
N GLU A 167 13.70 4.78 12.94
CA GLU A 167 12.47 5.17 13.61
C GLU A 167 11.22 4.84 12.78
N ALA A 168 11.27 5.08 11.47
CA ALA A 168 10.17 4.75 10.57
C ALA A 168 9.93 3.23 10.50
N THR A 169 10.98 2.42 10.42
CA THR A 169 10.86 0.95 10.45
C THR A 169 10.18 0.49 11.72
N HIS A 170 10.68 0.90 12.90
CA HIS A 170 10.08 0.50 14.17
C HIS A 170 8.62 0.91 14.30
N LEU A 171 8.28 2.13 13.83
CA LEU A 171 6.90 2.62 13.88
C LEU A 171 5.98 1.83 12.93
N VAL A 172 6.45 1.51 11.73
CA VAL A 172 5.68 0.68 10.77
C VAL A 172 5.46 -0.73 11.30
N GLU A 173 6.49 -1.36 11.86
CA GLU A 173 6.38 -2.70 12.46
C GLU A 173 5.34 -2.72 13.59
N ALA A 174 5.40 -1.75 14.51
CA ALA A 174 4.45 -1.65 15.63
C ALA A 174 3.00 -1.42 15.17
N LEU A 175 2.80 -0.65 14.09
CA LEU A 175 1.48 -0.35 13.54
C LEU A 175 0.91 -1.49 12.68
N SER A 176 1.78 -2.24 12.00
CA SER A 176 1.40 -3.37 11.16
C SER A 176 0.96 -4.58 11.99
N ALA A 177 1.62 -4.82 13.14
CA ALA A 177 1.22 -5.86 14.09
C ALA A 177 -0.19 -5.65 14.70
N THR A 178 -0.71 -4.43 14.64
CA THR A 178 -2.04 -4.08 15.16
C THR A 178 -3.15 -4.19 14.10
N SER A 179 -2.80 -4.45 12.84
CA SER A 179 -3.73 -4.47 11.70
C SER A 179 -4.00 -5.93 11.29
N CYS A 180 -4.89 -6.62 12.01
CA CYS A 180 -5.46 -7.92 11.67
C CYS A 180 -6.98 -7.86 11.89
#